data_AF-A0A379FZL6-F1
#
_entry.id   AF-A0A379FZL6-F1
#
_cell.length_a   1.000
_cell.length_b   1.000
_cell.length_c   1.000
_cell.angle_alpha   90.00
_cell.angle_beta   90.00
_cell.angle_gamma   90.00
#
_symmetry.space_group_name_H-M   'P 1'
#
loop_
_entity.id
_entity.type
_entity.pdbx_description
1 polymer ?
#
loop_
_entity_poly.entity_id
_entity_poly.type
_entity_poly.pdbx_seq_one_letter_code
_entity_poly.pdbx_strand_id
1 'polypeptide(L)'
;METKDLIVIGGGINGAGIAADAAGRGLSVLLLEAQDLASATSSASSKLIHGGLRYLEHYEFRLVSEALAEREVLLRLAPHIAFPMRFRLPHQPHLRPAWMIRIGLFLYDHLGKRVSLPSSKSLKFNQNSVLKPELTKGFEYSDCWVDDARLVVLNAQEVVRKNGEVRTRTKVTRAYRENGLWVVEAQDLRTGETHTWKAKGLVNATGPWVKEFFDDGLKLKSPYGIRLIKGSHIVVPRAHDEPQAYILQNEDNRIVFVIPWMDEFSIIGTTDVEYNGDPKDVKIDENEVNYLLKVYNDHFKKQLTKQDVVWDYSGVRPLCDDESDSPQAITRDYTLDIHDEEGKAPLLSVFGGKLTTYRKLAEAAVGKLAAYYPHASGPWTKNGQLPGGDIEGCDRDGYARVLRQHYQWLPEGLALRYARTYGSNSKLILAGANSLADLGEAFGANVYEAELRYLVENEWVVELDDAIWRRTKLGMWLNDSEKQRIAQWLAEHTKVAVTA
;
A
#
# COMPACT_ATOMS: atom_id res chain seq x y z
N MET A 1 -29.86 6.28 16.39
CA MET A 1 -28.65 6.45 15.56
C MET A 1 -27.55 7.01 16.44
N GLU A 2 -26.49 6.24 16.66
CA GLU A 2 -25.30 6.74 17.36
C GLU A 2 -24.59 7.75 16.46
N THR A 3 -24.27 8.93 17.00
CA THR A 3 -23.53 9.97 16.27
C THR A 3 -22.04 9.73 16.46
N LYS A 4 -21.31 9.49 15.37
CA LYS A 4 -19.84 9.38 15.39
C LYS A 4 -19.20 10.77 15.38
N ASP A 5 -17.99 10.89 15.90
CA ASP A 5 -17.21 12.12 15.71
C ASP A 5 -16.80 12.23 14.24
N LEU A 6 -16.23 11.17 13.67
CA LEU A 6 -15.71 11.19 12.31
C LEU A 6 -16.12 9.95 11.52
N ILE A 7 -16.68 10.15 10.33
CA ILE A 7 -16.80 9.09 9.32
C ILE A 7 -15.71 9.30 8.26
N VAL A 8 -15.00 8.23 7.91
CA VAL A 8 -14.01 8.21 6.84
C VAL A 8 -14.50 7.30 5.73
N ILE A 9 -14.55 7.81 4.50
CA ILE A 9 -14.99 7.07 3.32
C ILE A 9 -13.77 6.71 2.47
N GLY A 10 -13.56 5.42 2.25
CA GLY A 10 -12.46 4.84 1.47
C GLY A 10 -11.43 4.13 2.35
N GLY A 11 -11.36 2.81 2.25
CA GLY A 11 -10.43 1.92 2.96
C GLY A 11 -9.11 1.68 2.22
N GLY A 12 -8.62 2.67 1.47
CA GLY A 12 -7.25 2.72 0.99
C GLY A 12 -6.27 3.20 2.08
N ILE A 13 -4.98 3.33 1.75
CA ILE A 13 -3.96 3.72 2.74
C ILE A 13 -4.23 5.07 3.41
N ASN A 14 -4.68 6.07 2.64
CA ASN A 14 -4.93 7.40 3.17
C ASN A 14 -6.12 7.39 4.14
N GLY A 15 -7.24 6.77 3.77
CA GLY A 15 -8.41 6.69 4.64
C GLY A 15 -8.16 5.83 5.88
N ALA A 16 -7.53 4.66 5.74
CA ALA A 16 -7.15 3.83 6.88
C ALA A 16 -6.19 4.56 7.83
N GLY A 17 -5.19 5.27 7.30
CA GLY A 17 -4.26 6.07 8.11
C GLY A 17 -4.94 7.25 8.84
N ILE A 18 -5.83 7.98 8.16
CA ILE A 18 -6.61 9.07 8.78
C ILE A 18 -7.51 8.52 9.88
N ALA A 19 -8.22 7.42 9.63
CA ALA A 19 -9.10 6.79 10.60
C ALA A 19 -8.31 6.30 11.83
N ALA A 20 -7.15 5.67 11.62
CA ALA A 20 -6.31 5.17 12.71
C ALA A 20 -5.77 6.31 13.58
N ASP A 21 -5.27 7.38 12.96
CA ASP A 21 -4.80 8.55 13.70
C ASP A 21 -5.95 9.19 14.50
N ALA A 22 -7.09 9.45 13.86
CA ALA A 22 -8.27 10.03 14.49
C ALA A 22 -8.77 9.20 15.69
N ALA A 23 -8.88 7.88 15.54
CA ALA A 23 -9.28 6.98 16.63
C ALA A 23 -8.26 7.01 17.78
N GLY A 24 -6.96 7.00 17.45
CA GLY A 24 -5.90 7.12 18.45
C GLY A 24 -5.84 8.47 19.17
N ARG A 25 -6.46 9.52 18.60
CA ARG A 25 -6.68 10.81 19.27
C ARG A 25 -7.96 10.86 20.12
N GLY A 26 -8.66 9.75 20.25
CA GLY A 26 -9.86 9.59 21.09
C GLY A 26 -11.18 9.93 20.39
N LEU A 27 -11.19 10.05 19.07
CA LEU A 27 -12.43 10.25 18.32
C LEU A 27 -13.19 8.93 18.14
N SER A 28 -14.52 8.98 18.20
CA SER A 28 -15.37 7.88 17.74
C SER A 28 -15.38 7.85 16.21
N VAL A 29 -14.66 6.90 15.62
CA VAL A 29 -14.42 6.80 14.17
C VAL A 29 -15.17 5.63 13.55
N LEU A 30 -15.74 5.84 12.37
CA LEU A 30 -16.24 4.79 11.48
C LEU A 30 -15.56 4.90 10.11
N LEU A 31 -14.85 3.85 9.68
CA LEU A 31 -14.25 3.71 8.36
C LEU A 31 -15.14 2.83 7.47
N LEU A 32 -15.54 3.34 6.31
CA LEU A 32 -16.38 2.64 5.33
C LEU A 32 -15.60 2.37 4.04
N GLU A 33 -15.55 1.10 3.65
CA GLU A 33 -14.91 0.61 2.43
C GLU A 33 -15.93 -0.14 1.56
N ALA A 34 -16.05 0.29 0.31
CA ALA A 34 -17.07 -0.23 -0.61
C ALA A 34 -16.84 -1.69 -1.00
N GLN A 35 -15.59 -2.13 -1.14
CA GLN A 35 -15.23 -3.52 -1.47
C GLN A 35 -14.33 -4.07 -0.35
N ASP A 36 -13.04 -4.27 -0.59
CA ASP A 36 -12.07 -4.74 0.38
C ASP A 36 -11.04 -3.66 0.71
N LEU A 37 -10.42 -3.77 1.88
CA LEU A 37 -9.29 -2.95 2.27
C LEU A 37 -8.16 -3.06 1.23
N ALA A 38 -7.66 -1.92 0.77
CA ALA A 38 -6.66 -1.81 -0.29
C ALA A 38 -7.06 -2.36 -1.68
N SER A 39 -8.35 -2.56 -1.96
CA SER A 39 -8.84 -3.17 -3.22
C SER A 39 -8.45 -2.45 -4.52
N ALA A 40 -8.07 -1.18 -4.46
CA ALA A 40 -7.71 -0.36 -5.61
C ALA A 40 -6.22 0.04 -5.61
N THR A 41 -5.91 1.33 -5.79
CA THR A 41 -4.55 1.87 -5.93
C THR A 41 -3.56 1.41 -4.83
N SER A 42 -4.04 1.21 -3.59
CA SER A 42 -3.19 0.85 -2.45
C SER A 42 -2.67 -0.59 -2.46
N SER A 43 -3.11 -1.46 -3.37
CA SER A 43 -2.49 -2.78 -3.61
C SER A 43 -1.76 -2.90 -4.95
N ALA A 44 -1.89 -1.88 -5.81
CA ALA A 44 -1.32 -1.79 -7.15
C ALA A 44 -0.05 -0.92 -7.21
N SER A 45 0.63 -0.71 -6.08
CA SER A 45 1.84 0.11 -6.04
C SER A 45 3.09 -0.67 -6.48
N SER A 46 4.21 0.03 -6.66
CA SER A 46 5.55 -0.61 -6.77
C SER A 46 6.06 -1.18 -5.44
N LYS A 47 5.28 -1.09 -4.35
CA LYS A 47 5.60 -1.64 -3.02
C LYS A 47 6.85 -1.02 -2.40
N LEU A 48 7.07 0.27 -2.66
CA LEU A 48 8.25 1.00 -2.19
C LEU A 48 7.88 2.11 -1.21
N ILE A 49 8.62 2.18 -0.11
CA ILE A 49 8.71 3.38 0.72
C ILE A 49 9.96 4.11 0.26
N HIS A 50 9.75 5.06 -0.63
CA HIS A 50 10.83 5.78 -1.29
C HIS A 50 10.64 7.29 -1.22
N GLY A 51 11.76 8.01 -1.12
CA GLY A 51 11.79 9.47 -1.18
C GLY A 51 11.50 10.05 -2.57
N GLY A 52 11.44 9.20 -3.61
CA GLY A 52 11.21 9.63 -4.98
C GLY A 52 12.41 10.32 -5.65
N LEU A 53 13.49 9.58 -5.90
CA LEU A 53 14.73 10.12 -6.50
C LEU A 53 14.47 10.95 -7.76
N ARG A 54 13.57 10.51 -8.65
CA ARG A 54 13.20 11.23 -9.88
C ARG A 54 12.58 12.61 -9.63
N TYR A 55 11.94 12.84 -8.48
CA TYR A 55 11.28 14.11 -8.18
C TYR A 55 12.26 15.23 -7.84
N LEU A 56 13.53 14.91 -7.57
CA LEU A 56 14.58 15.91 -7.44
C LEU A 56 14.80 16.71 -8.73
N GLU A 57 14.56 16.11 -9.90
CA GLU A 57 14.66 16.81 -11.19
C GLU A 57 13.53 17.82 -11.40
N HIS A 58 12.45 17.70 -10.62
CA HIS A 58 11.31 18.61 -10.59
C HIS A 58 11.33 19.56 -9.38
N TYR A 59 12.44 19.59 -8.63
CA TYR A 59 12.63 20.47 -7.46
C TYR A 59 11.60 20.27 -6.32
N GLU A 60 11.00 19.08 -6.24
CA GLU A 60 10.00 18.70 -5.23
C GLU A 60 10.66 18.41 -3.86
N PHE A 61 11.49 19.34 -3.37
CA PHE A 61 12.34 19.14 -2.20
C PHE A 61 11.55 18.87 -0.92
N ARG A 62 10.38 19.50 -0.76
CA ARG A 62 9.49 19.28 0.39
C ARG A 62 9.00 17.84 0.43
N LEU A 63 8.41 17.35 -0.67
CA LEU A 63 7.94 15.98 -0.82
C LEU A 63 9.08 14.99 -0.60
N VAL A 64 10.23 15.21 -1.25
CA VAL A 64 11.38 14.31 -1.14
C VAL A 64 11.90 14.28 0.29
N SER A 65 12.09 15.43 0.95
CA SER A 65 12.57 15.49 2.34
C SER A 65 11.63 14.77 3.31
N GLU A 66 10.32 15.01 3.19
CA GLU A 66 9.30 14.37 4.04
C GLU A 66 9.29 12.85 3.83
N ALA A 67 9.23 12.41 2.58
CA ALA A 67 9.21 10.99 2.23
C ALA A 67 10.51 10.27 2.67
N LEU A 68 11.67 10.92 2.53
CA LEU A 68 12.96 10.36 2.96
C LEU A 68 13.01 10.16 4.49
N ALA A 69 12.46 11.09 5.26
CA ALA A 69 12.40 11.01 6.72
C ALA A 69 11.38 9.97 7.22
N GLU A 70 10.25 9.83 6.52
CA GLU A 70 9.21 8.85 6.88
C GLU A 70 9.65 7.40 6.69
N ARG A 71 10.64 7.10 5.82
CA ARG A 71 11.20 5.74 5.68
C ARG A 71 11.59 5.12 7.02
N GLU A 72 12.37 5.85 7.82
CA GLU A 72 12.84 5.38 9.12
C GLU A 72 11.70 5.27 10.15
N VAL A 73 10.64 6.07 9.99
CA VAL A 73 9.44 5.96 10.83
C VAL A 73 8.68 4.68 10.48
N LEU A 74 8.42 4.45 9.19
CA LEU A 74 7.64 3.32 8.72
C LEU A 74 8.36 1.97 8.92
N LEU A 75 9.70 1.95 8.80
CA LEU A 75 10.50 0.77 9.16
C LEU A 75 10.31 0.38 10.63
N ARG A 76 10.20 1.33 11.55
CA ARG A 76 9.93 1.05 12.97
C ARG A 76 8.46 0.72 13.22
N LEU A 77 7.56 1.34 12.47
CA LEU A 77 6.13 1.21 12.65
C LEU A 77 5.63 -0.19 12.29
N ALA A 78 6.18 -0.80 11.23
CA ALA A 78 5.77 -2.10 10.70
C ALA A 78 6.96 -2.96 10.22
N PRO A 79 7.92 -3.31 11.09
CA PRO A 79 9.19 -3.94 10.72
C PRO A 79 9.06 -5.36 10.16
N HIS A 80 7.91 -6.02 10.34
CA HIS A 80 7.64 -7.34 9.80
C HIS A 80 7.35 -7.30 8.28
N ILE A 81 6.73 -6.21 7.80
CA ILE A 81 6.34 -6.04 6.38
C ILE A 81 7.15 -4.97 5.64
N ALA A 82 7.84 -4.06 6.35
CA ALA A 82 8.69 -3.03 5.78
C ALA A 82 10.17 -3.30 6.10
N PHE A 83 11.04 -3.27 5.10
CA PHE A 83 12.47 -3.53 5.29
C PHE A 83 13.37 -2.74 4.32
N PRO A 84 14.64 -2.46 4.71
CA PRO A 84 15.60 -1.79 3.84
C PRO A 84 15.88 -2.56 2.55
N MET A 85 15.98 -1.84 1.43
CA MET A 85 16.33 -2.39 0.13
C MET A 85 17.36 -1.50 -0.56
N ARG A 86 18.33 -2.12 -1.24
CA ARG A 86 19.37 -1.42 -2.01
C ARG A 86 18.98 -1.38 -3.48
N PHE A 87 19.13 -0.21 -4.09
CA PHE A 87 18.75 0.06 -5.47
C PHE A 87 20.00 0.38 -6.29
N ARG A 88 20.22 -0.39 -7.36
CA ARG A 88 21.32 -0.22 -8.31
C ARG A 88 20.82 0.57 -9.52
N LEU A 89 21.50 1.67 -9.83
CA LEU A 89 21.26 2.55 -10.96
C LEU A 89 22.40 2.37 -11.99
N PRO A 90 22.22 1.57 -13.05
CA PRO A 90 23.18 1.50 -14.15
C PRO A 90 23.35 2.88 -14.80
N HIS A 91 24.60 3.30 -15.03
CA HIS A 91 24.87 4.65 -15.53
C HIS A 91 24.72 4.71 -17.05
N GLN A 92 23.78 5.51 -17.53
CA GLN A 92 23.63 5.84 -18.96
C GLN A 92 23.97 7.32 -19.22
N PRO A 93 25.20 7.64 -19.65
CA PRO A 93 25.69 9.03 -19.73
C PRO A 93 24.96 9.89 -20.75
N HIS A 94 24.36 9.28 -21.77
CA HIS A 94 23.58 9.99 -22.80
C HIS A 94 22.22 10.48 -22.27
N LEU A 95 21.69 9.87 -21.20
CA LEU A 95 20.46 10.33 -20.53
C LEU A 95 20.78 11.29 -19.39
N ARG A 96 21.67 10.89 -18.47
CA ARG A 96 22.03 11.71 -17.30
C ARG A 96 23.53 11.65 -17.05
N PRO A 97 24.22 12.82 -16.98
CA PRO A 97 25.65 12.84 -16.73
C PRO A 97 25.98 12.43 -15.30
N ALA A 98 27.13 11.79 -15.10
CA ALA A 98 27.50 11.22 -13.80
C ALA A 98 27.55 12.27 -12.66
N TRP A 99 27.95 13.51 -12.95
CA TRP A 99 28.02 14.57 -11.95
C TRP A 99 26.63 14.90 -11.37
N MET A 100 25.59 14.88 -12.21
CA MET A 100 24.21 15.16 -11.81
C MET A 100 23.69 14.08 -10.88
N ILE A 101 23.92 12.80 -11.23
CA ILE A 101 23.53 11.67 -10.38
C ILE A 101 24.22 11.73 -9.02
N ARG A 102 25.51 12.08 -8.98
CA ARG A 102 26.25 12.21 -7.71
C ARG A 102 25.68 13.33 -6.82
N ILE A 103 25.30 14.47 -7.38
CA ILE A 103 24.62 15.54 -6.63
C ILE A 103 23.25 15.08 -6.16
N GLY A 104 22.46 14.44 -7.03
CA GLY A 104 21.15 13.91 -6.69
C GLY A 104 21.20 12.90 -5.54
N LEU A 105 22.16 11.97 -5.58
CA LEU A 105 22.38 11.00 -4.50
C LEU A 105 22.88 11.65 -3.20
N PHE A 106 23.74 12.67 -3.31
CA PHE A 106 24.14 13.46 -2.15
C PHE A 106 22.92 14.12 -1.49
N LEU A 107 22.05 14.77 -2.27
CA LEU A 107 20.81 15.35 -1.75
C LEU A 107 19.91 14.27 -1.14
N TYR A 108 19.77 13.13 -1.81
CA TYR A 108 18.94 12.02 -1.34
C TYR A 108 19.41 11.43 0.00
N ASP A 109 20.72 11.41 0.24
CA ASP A 109 21.32 10.94 1.48
C ASP A 109 21.15 11.94 2.65
N HIS A 110 20.89 13.23 2.37
CA HIS A 110 20.95 14.31 3.37
C HIS A 110 19.67 15.16 3.51
N LEU A 111 18.73 15.12 2.57
CA LEU A 111 17.47 15.89 2.65
C LEU A 111 16.50 15.35 3.71
N GLY A 112 16.60 14.06 4.05
CA GLY A 112 15.87 13.44 5.15
C GLY A 112 16.84 12.96 6.23
N LYS A 113 16.39 12.94 7.49
CA LYS A 113 17.20 12.41 8.58
C LYS A 113 17.34 10.88 8.45
N ARG A 114 18.46 10.43 7.87
CA ARG A 114 18.86 9.02 7.79
C ARG A 114 19.46 8.57 9.12
N VAL A 115 19.00 7.44 9.64
CA VAL A 115 19.46 6.89 10.94
C VAL A 115 20.12 5.52 10.74
N SER A 116 19.45 4.61 10.04
CA SER A 116 19.86 3.21 9.90
C SER A 116 20.21 2.82 8.47
N LEU A 117 19.61 3.46 7.46
CA LEU A 117 19.82 3.09 6.06
C LEU A 117 21.26 3.36 5.60
N PRO A 118 21.95 2.45 4.88
CA PRO A 118 23.29 2.71 4.34
C PRO A 118 23.31 3.86 3.32
N SER A 119 24.44 4.59 3.22
CA SER A 119 24.60 5.69 2.26
C SER A 119 24.72 5.22 0.82
N SER A 120 24.68 6.17 -0.13
CA SER A 120 24.97 5.89 -1.53
C SER A 120 26.45 5.53 -1.77
N LYS A 121 26.72 4.76 -2.84
CA LYS A 121 28.08 4.43 -3.31
C LYS A 121 28.11 4.26 -4.82
N SER A 122 29.28 4.42 -5.43
CA SER A 122 29.50 4.07 -6.84
C SER A 122 29.76 2.57 -7.02
N LEU A 123 29.36 2.04 -8.17
CA LEU A 123 29.55 0.65 -8.58
C LEU A 123 30.33 0.57 -9.90
N LYS A 124 31.08 -0.52 -10.05
CA LYS A 124 31.62 -0.97 -11.33
C LYS A 124 31.00 -2.33 -11.64
N PHE A 125 30.52 -2.49 -12.86
CA PHE A 125 30.01 -3.76 -13.37
C PHE A 125 31.08 -4.39 -14.27
N ASN A 126 31.33 -5.67 -14.08
CA ASN A 126 32.31 -6.43 -14.84
C ASN A 126 31.61 -7.44 -15.76
N GLN A 127 32.38 -8.28 -16.45
CA GLN A 127 31.84 -9.31 -17.35
C GLN A 127 30.96 -10.36 -16.65
N ASN A 128 31.03 -10.50 -15.33
CA ASN A 128 30.20 -11.43 -14.55
C ASN A 128 28.91 -10.77 -14.04
N SER A 129 28.71 -9.47 -14.29
CA SER A 129 27.47 -8.76 -13.96
C SER A 129 26.28 -9.36 -14.72
N VAL A 130 25.08 -9.24 -14.15
CA VAL A 130 23.80 -9.59 -14.80
C VAL A 130 23.44 -8.62 -15.93
N LEU A 131 24.02 -7.42 -15.92
CA LEU A 131 23.83 -6.37 -16.92
C LEU A 131 24.64 -6.65 -18.19
N LYS A 132 24.22 -6.05 -19.31
CA LYS A 132 24.96 -6.11 -20.57
C LYS A 132 26.37 -5.48 -20.46
N PRO A 133 27.37 -5.96 -21.24
CA PRO A 133 28.78 -5.57 -21.09
C PRO A 133 29.07 -4.07 -21.24
N GLU A 134 28.27 -3.33 -22.01
CA GLU A 134 28.40 -1.89 -22.22
C GLU A 134 28.08 -1.07 -20.96
N LEU A 135 27.29 -1.62 -20.03
CA LEU A 135 26.94 -1.00 -18.76
C LEU A 135 28.04 -1.30 -17.73
N THR A 136 29.10 -0.48 -17.72
CA THR A 136 30.31 -0.73 -16.89
C THR A 136 30.33 0.02 -15.56
N LYS A 137 29.47 1.02 -15.37
CA LYS A 137 29.41 1.88 -14.19
C LYS A 137 27.98 2.00 -13.69
N GLY A 138 27.82 2.29 -12.40
CA GLY A 138 26.53 2.59 -11.81
C GLY A 138 26.67 3.17 -10.42
N PHE A 139 25.53 3.29 -9.74
CA PHE A 139 25.44 3.76 -8.37
C PHE A 139 24.51 2.85 -7.57
N GLU A 140 24.66 2.83 -6.25
CA GLU A 140 23.78 2.11 -5.35
C GLU A 140 23.35 3.01 -4.21
N TYR A 141 22.07 3.01 -3.85
CA TYR A 141 21.52 3.78 -2.73
C TYR A 141 20.46 2.97 -1.96
N SER A 142 19.99 3.51 -0.83
CA SER A 142 18.96 2.87 0.00
C SER A 142 17.60 3.50 -0.19
N ASP A 143 16.58 2.64 -0.24
CA ASP A 143 15.18 2.94 0.04
C ASP A 143 14.60 1.74 0.81
N CYS A 144 13.27 1.63 0.94
CA CYS A 144 12.65 0.48 1.59
C CYS A 144 11.59 -0.16 0.70
N TRP A 145 11.35 -1.44 0.91
CA TRP A 145 10.20 -2.16 0.38
C TRP A 145 9.14 -2.29 1.49
N VAL A 146 7.87 -2.34 1.12
CA VAL A 146 6.76 -2.62 2.04
C VAL A 146 5.65 -3.42 1.37
N ASP A 147 5.02 -4.32 2.12
CA ASP A 147 3.75 -4.91 1.68
C ASP A 147 2.64 -3.86 1.78
N ASP A 148 2.22 -3.34 0.63
CA ASP A 148 1.31 -2.20 0.52
C ASP A 148 -0.10 -2.52 1.03
N ALA A 149 -0.67 -3.65 0.62
CA ALA A 149 -1.98 -4.10 1.07
C ALA A 149 -1.98 -4.43 2.58
N ARG A 150 -0.91 -5.04 3.12
CA ARG A 150 -0.79 -5.27 4.56
C ARG A 150 -0.72 -3.98 5.34
N LEU A 151 0.04 -2.99 4.87
CA LEU A 151 0.12 -1.70 5.54
C LEU A 151 -1.27 -1.07 5.72
N VAL A 152 -2.17 -1.19 4.74
CA VAL A 152 -3.56 -0.72 4.87
C VAL A 152 -4.32 -1.47 5.96
N VAL A 153 -4.31 -2.81 5.91
CA VAL A 153 -5.07 -3.63 6.87
C VAL A 153 -4.57 -3.44 8.29
N LEU A 154 -3.28 -3.27 8.50
CA LEU A 154 -2.73 -2.99 9.83
C LEU A 154 -3.20 -1.63 10.37
N ASN A 155 -3.37 -0.61 9.52
CA ASN A 155 -3.98 0.65 9.94
C ASN A 155 -5.47 0.43 10.27
N ALA A 156 -6.21 -0.39 9.51
CA ALA A 156 -7.59 -0.73 9.85
C ALA A 156 -7.71 -1.52 11.18
N GLN A 157 -6.78 -2.44 11.46
CA GLN A 157 -6.67 -3.10 12.76
C GLN A 157 -6.37 -2.08 13.88
N GLU A 158 -5.56 -1.06 13.60
CA GLU A 158 -5.29 0.01 14.55
C GLU A 158 -6.53 0.85 14.85
N VAL A 159 -7.41 1.10 13.86
CA VAL A 159 -8.72 1.73 14.08
C VAL A 159 -9.50 0.93 15.14
N VAL A 160 -9.64 -0.38 14.96
CA VAL A 160 -10.36 -1.25 15.92
C VAL A 160 -9.66 -1.30 17.28
N ARG A 161 -8.33 -1.40 17.31
CA ARG A 161 -7.55 -1.38 18.57
C ARG A 161 -7.76 -0.08 19.36
N LYS A 162 -8.09 1.01 18.69
CA LYS A 162 -8.43 2.32 19.28
C LYS A 162 -9.94 2.54 19.46
N ASN A 163 -10.73 1.46 19.46
CA ASN A 163 -12.20 1.46 19.63
C ASN A 163 -12.98 2.17 18.51
N GLY A 164 -12.37 2.32 17.33
CA GLY A 164 -13.08 2.69 16.11
C GLY A 164 -13.74 1.49 15.44
N GLU A 165 -14.60 1.77 14.45
CA GLU A 165 -15.33 0.77 13.69
C GLU A 165 -14.85 0.76 12.23
N VAL A 166 -14.75 -0.42 11.63
CA VAL A 166 -14.38 -0.60 10.21
C VAL A 166 -15.42 -1.51 9.57
N ARG A 167 -16.03 -1.06 8.47
CA ARG A 167 -16.94 -1.87 7.64
C ARG A 167 -16.45 -1.94 6.20
N THR A 168 -16.17 -3.16 5.75
CA THR A 168 -15.92 -3.48 4.34
C THR A 168 -17.22 -3.88 3.65
N ARG A 169 -17.21 -4.02 2.33
CA ARG A 169 -18.41 -4.29 1.51
C ARG A 169 -19.55 -3.30 1.78
N THR A 170 -19.24 -2.09 2.21
CA THR A 170 -20.23 -1.09 2.63
C THR A 170 -20.02 0.17 1.80
N LYS A 171 -20.78 0.31 0.71
CA LYS A 171 -20.66 1.42 -0.24
C LYS A 171 -21.49 2.60 0.24
N VAL A 172 -20.84 3.72 0.54
CA VAL A 172 -21.55 4.99 0.78
C VAL A 172 -22.24 5.41 -0.52
N THR A 173 -23.56 5.54 -0.46
CA THR A 173 -24.39 5.94 -1.59
C THR A 173 -24.65 7.43 -1.58
N ARG A 174 -24.72 8.04 -0.39
CA ARG A 174 -25.02 9.46 -0.22
C ARG A 174 -24.48 10.00 1.10
N ALA A 175 -24.03 11.26 1.11
CA ALA A 175 -23.80 12.01 2.34
C ALA A 175 -24.22 13.47 2.20
N TYR A 176 -24.88 14.02 3.21
CA TYR A 176 -25.38 15.41 3.19
C TYR A 176 -25.37 16.02 4.59
N ARG A 177 -25.34 17.36 4.65
CA ARG A 177 -25.45 18.09 5.92
C ARG A 177 -26.91 18.30 6.30
N GLU A 178 -27.22 18.02 7.56
CA GLU A 178 -28.54 18.24 8.14
C GLU A 178 -28.38 18.61 9.63
N ASN A 179 -28.95 19.75 10.05
CA ASN A 179 -28.94 20.21 11.44
C ASN A 179 -27.52 20.30 12.05
N GLY A 180 -26.53 20.74 11.27
CA GLY A 180 -25.13 20.89 11.71
C GLY A 180 -24.37 19.57 11.88
N LEU A 181 -24.90 18.46 11.37
CA LEU A 181 -24.25 17.15 11.33
C LEU A 181 -24.25 16.61 9.90
N TRP A 182 -23.37 15.64 9.64
CA TRP A 182 -23.47 14.80 8.46
C TRP A 182 -24.48 13.67 8.69
N VAL A 183 -25.27 13.38 7.66
CA VAL A 183 -26.01 12.13 7.50
C VAL A 183 -25.33 11.35 6.39
N VAL A 184 -24.95 10.11 6.68
CA VAL A 184 -24.24 9.22 5.74
C VAL A 184 -25.08 7.97 5.53
N GLU A 185 -25.48 7.72 4.29
CA GLU A 185 -26.20 6.53 3.86
C GLU A 185 -25.24 5.59 3.12
N ALA A 186 -25.22 4.32 3.50
CA ALA A 186 -24.44 3.31 2.82
C ALA A 186 -25.21 2.01 2.65
N GLN A 187 -24.87 1.26 1.61
CA GLN A 187 -25.41 -0.05 1.33
C GLN A 187 -24.38 -1.14 1.62
N ASP A 188 -24.76 -2.15 2.40
CA ASP A 188 -24.02 -3.40 2.50
C ASP A 188 -24.19 -4.17 1.18
N LEU A 189 -23.09 -4.40 0.46
CA LEU A 189 -23.08 -5.04 -0.85
C LEU A 189 -23.28 -6.56 -0.78
N ARG A 190 -23.23 -7.16 0.42
CA ARG A 190 -23.48 -8.59 0.64
C ARG A 190 -24.96 -8.86 0.89
N THR A 191 -25.62 -8.00 1.67
CA THR A 191 -27.02 -8.19 2.08
C THR A 191 -28.00 -7.30 1.31
N GLY A 192 -27.53 -6.20 0.74
CA GLY A 192 -28.35 -5.14 0.17
C GLY A 192 -28.95 -4.19 1.20
N GLU A 193 -28.72 -4.41 2.50
CA GLU A 193 -29.24 -3.57 3.59
C GLU A 193 -28.68 -2.15 3.49
N THR A 194 -29.54 -1.16 3.74
CA THR A 194 -29.13 0.25 3.83
C THR A 194 -28.96 0.64 5.28
N HIS A 195 -27.82 1.23 5.60
CA HIS A 195 -27.50 1.78 6.90
C HIS A 195 -27.39 3.30 6.84
N THR A 196 -27.74 3.96 7.94
CA THR A 196 -27.64 5.41 8.08
C THR A 196 -26.95 5.77 9.39
N TRP A 197 -25.93 6.62 9.30
CA TRP A 197 -25.22 7.15 10.46
C TRP A 197 -25.26 8.68 10.47
N LYS A 198 -25.06 9.24 11.67
CA LYS A 198 -24.77 10.66 11.85
C LYS A 198 -23.32 10.85 12.22
N ALA A 199 -22.70 11.92 11.75
CA ALA A 199 -21.34 12.27 12.13
C ALA A 199 -21.13 13.78 12.33
N LYS A 200 -20.20 14.14 13.21
CA LYS A 200 -19.80 15.55 13.38
C LYS A 200 -18.88 16.03 12.26
N GLY A 201 -18.11 15.14 11.62
CA GLY A 201 -17.30 15.45 10.45
C GLY A 201 -17.18 14.27 9.49
N LEU A 202 -16.77 14.56 8.27
CA LEU A 202 -16.66 13.61 7.18
C LEU A 202 -15.29 13.73 6.48
N VAL A 203 -14.70 12.59 6.11
CA VAL A 203 -13.50 12.54 5.28
C VAL A 203 -13.81 11.80 3.97
N ASN A 204 -13.60 12.47 2.84
CA ASN A 204 -13.57 11.85 1.52
C ASN A 204 -12.12 11.45 1.18
N ALA A 205 -11.79 10.18 1.40
CA ALA A 205 -10.49 9.58 1.10
C ALA A 205 -10.62 8.47 0.04
N THR A 206 -11.55 8.64 -0.90
CA THR A 206 -11.91 7.63 -1.91
C THR A 206 -10.95 7.56 -3.11
N GLY A 207 -9.78 8.21 -3.03
CA GLY A 207 -8.70 8.05 -4.02
C GLY A 207 -9.17 8.38 -5.46
N PRO A 208 -9.11 7.42 -6.42
CA PRO A 208 -9.59 7.64 -7.79
C PRO A 208 -11.04 8.16 -7.89
N TRP A 209 -11.87 7.82 -6.91
CA TRP A 209 -13.28 8.22 -6.87
C TRP A 209 -13.54 9.53 -6.12
N VAL A 210 -12.50 10.26 -5.67
CA VAL A 210 -12.69 11.48 -4.84
C VAL A 210 -13.60 12.49 -5.51
N LYS A 211 -13.39 12.78 -6.80
CA LYS A 211 -14.22 13.71 -7.57
C LYS A 211 -15.60 13.13 -7.87
N GLU A 212 -15.69 11.86 -8.26
CA GLU A 212 -16.97 11.19 -8.49
C GLU A 212 -17.85 11.23 -7.23
N PHE A 213 -17.27 11.03 -6.05
CA PHE A 213 -18.01 11.11 -4.80
C PHE A 213 -18.51 12.53 -4.48
N PHE A 214 -17.78 13.57 -4.89
CA PHE A 214 -18.27 14.95 -4.84
C PHE A 214 -19.51 15.14 -5.73
N ASP A 215 -19.42 14.70 -6.99
CA ASP A 215 -20.46 14.91 -7.99
C ASP A 215 -21.72 14.07 -7.70
N ASP A 216 -21.54 12.82 -7.25
CA ASP A 216 -22.62 11.84 -7.10
C ASP A 216 -23.06 11.59 -5.66
N GLY A 217 -22.12 11.43 -4.73
CA GLY A 217 -22.43 11.13 -3.33
C GLY A 217 -22.79 12.36 -2.50
N LEU A 218 -22.09 13.47 -2.73
CA LEU A 218 -22.25 14.72 -1.97
C LEU A 218 -23.13 15.75 -2.69
N LYS A 219 -23.19 15.70 -4.02
CA LYS A 219 -23.81 16.74 -4.87
C LYS A 219 -23.21 18.13 -4.59
N LEU A 220 -21.89 18.17 -4.42
CA LEU A 220 -21.08 19.38 -4.17
C LEU A 220 -20.03 19.55 -5.27
N LYS A 221 -19.58 20.77 -5.51
CA LYS A 221 -18.48 21.03 -6.45
C LYS A 221 -17.15 20.56 -5.84
N SER A 222 -16.44 19.67 -6.52
CA SER A 222 -15.07 19.31 -6.12
C SER A 222 -14.15 20.54 -6.16
N PRO A 223 -13.31 20.76 -5.14
CA PRO A 223 -12.36 21.87 -5.10
C PRO A 223 -11.25 21.73 -6.16
N TYR A 224 -10.92 20.50 -6.56
CA TYR A 224 -9.88 20.19 -7.54
C TYR A 224 -10.36 19.18 -8.59
N GLY A 225 -9.74 19.24 -9.77
CA GLY A 225 -9.79 18.17 -10.76
C GLY A 225 -8.95 16.98 -10.32
N ILE A 226 -9.14 15.84 -11.00
CA ILE A 226 -8.31 14.66 -10.79
C ILE A 226 -7.88 14.07 -12.14
N ARG A 227 -6.60 13.73 -12.24
CA ARG A 227 -6.06 12.98 -13.37
C ARG A 227 -5.76 11.56 -12.95
N LEU A 228 -6.32 10.63 -13.70
CA LEU A 228 -6.13 9.20 -13.48
C LEU A 228 -4.98 8.72 -14.35
N ILE A 229 -3.83 8.46 -13.72
CA ILE A 229 -2.66 7.94 -14.43
C ILE A 229 -2.52 6.45 -14.13
N LYS A 230 -2.86 5.60 -15.10
CA LYS A 230 -2.63 4.16 -15.05
C LYS A 230 -1.14 3.86 -14.94
N GLY A 231 -0.81 2.92 -14.08
CA GLY A 231 0.50 2.31 -14.00
C GLY A 231 0.39 0.82 -13.74
N SER A 232 1.11 0.05 -14.54
CA SER A 232 1.07 -1.40 -14.53
C SER A 232 2.44 -1.99 -14.22
N HIS A 233 2.43 -3.25 -13.80
CA HIS A 233 3.61 -4.03 -13.48
C HIS A 233 3.44 -5.45 -14.04
N ILE A 234 4.55 -6.05 -14.45
CA ILE A 234 4.62 -7.47 -14.79
C ILE A 234 5.45 -8.21 -13.75
N VAL A 235 5.10 -9.46 -13.51
CA VAL A 235 5.83 -10.37 -12.62
C VAL A 235 6.36 -11.54 -13.42
N VAL A 236 7.63 -11.84 -13.22
CA VAL A 236 8.35 -12.93 -13.87
C VAL A 236 9.05 -13.79 -12.82
N PRO A 237 9.39 -15.06 -13.12
CA PRO A 237 10.34 -15.82 -12.32
C PRO A 237 11.61 -15.01 -12.11
N ARG A 238 12.24 -15.13 -10.94
CA ARG A 238 13.34 -14.28 -10.50
C ARG A 238 14.35 -14.01 -11.63
N ALA A 239 14.53 -12.73 -11.95
CA ALA A 239 15.37 -12.28 -13.05
C ALA A 239 16.85 -12.58 -12.79
N HIS A 240 17.28 -12.51 -11.53
CA HIS A 240 18.64 -12.76 -11.05
C HIS A 240 18.69 -13.05 -9.54
N ASP A 241 19.73 -13.73 -9.08
CA ASP A 241 19.89 -14.15 -7.67
C ASP A 241 20.40 -13.05 -6.73
N GLU A 242 20.60 -11.84 -7.24
CA GLU A 242 20.99 -10.70 -6.41
C GLU A 242 19.81 -10.21 -5.53
N PRO A 243 20.07 -9.76 -4.29
CA PRO A 243 19.03 -9.22 -3.41
C PRO A 243 18.72 -7.73 -3.66
N GLN A 244 19.51 -7.05 -4.50
CA GLN A 244 19.29 -5.64 -4.83
C GLN A 244 18.20 -5.48 -5.89
N ALA A 245 17.44 -4.40 -5.77
CA ALA A 245 16.60 -3.92 -6.87
C ALA A 245 17.44 -3.13 -7.87
N TYR A 246 16.95 -3.02 -9.09
CA TYR A 246 17.48 -2.12 -10.11
C TYR A 246 16.49 -0.99 -10.41
N ILE A 247 17.04 0.18 -10.71
CA ILE A 247 16.33 1.33 -11.24
C ILE A 247 16.96 1.66 -12.60
N LEU A 248 16.21 1.41 -13.66
CA LEU A 248 16.63 1.51 -15.05
C LEU A 248 16.22 2.87 -15.59
N GLN A 249 17.15 3.55 -16.25
CA GLN A 249 16.83 4.78 -16.97
C GLN A 249 16.31 4.40 -18.36
N ASN A 250 15.24 5.05 -18.81
CA ASN A 250 14.69 4.81 -20.14
C ASN A 250 14.82 6.05 -21.04
N GLU A 251 14.76 5.84 -22.35
CA GLU A 251 14.94 6.88 -23.39
C GLU A 251 13.89 8.00 -23.32
N ASP A 252 12.71 7.71 -22.76
CA ASP A 252 11.64 8.69 -22.50
C ASP A 252 11.85 9.50 -21.20
N ASN A 253 13.04 9.42 -20.60
CA ASN A 253 13.43 10.00 -19.32
C ASN A 253 12.75 9.41 -18.07
N ARG A 254 11.89 8.39 -18.22
CA ARG A 254 11.28 7.68 -17.10
C ARG A 254 12.27 6.70 -16.49
N ILE A 255 11.86 6.17 -15.34
CA ILE A 255 12.58 5.12 -14.64
C ILE A 255 11.68 3.89 -14.50
N VAL A 256 12.27 2.71 -14.64
CA VAL A 256 11.61 1.42 -14.43
C VAL A 256 12.38 0.63 -13.39
N PHE A 257 11.68 0.08 -12.41
CA PHE A 257 12.26 -0.76 -11.38
C PHE A 257 12.22 -2.24 -11.78
N VAL A 258 13.24 -2.99 -11.34
CA VAL A 258 13.25 -4.45 -11.29
C VAL A 258 13.49 -4.85 -9.84
N ILE A 259 12.47 -5.38 -9.18
CA ILE A 259 12.44 -5.55 -7.72
C ILE A 259 12.37 -7.05 -7.40
N PRO A 260 13.34 -7.62 -6.66
CA PRO A 260 13.22 -8.97 -6.12
C PRO A 260 11.97 -9.08 -5.23
N TRP A 261 11.17 -10.11 -5.46
CA TRP A 261 9.88 -10.26 -4.79
C TRP A 261 9.66 -11.70 -4.32
N MET A 262 9.38 -11.85 -3.02
CA MET A 262 9.09 -13.13 -2.35
C MET A 262 10.11 -14.24 -2.63
N ASP A 263 11.39 -13.87 -2.74
CA ASP A 263 12.54 -14.77 -2.97
C ASP A 263 12.56 -15.50 -4.34
N GLU A 264 11.42 -15.64 -5.02
CA GLU A 264 11.22 -16.45 -6.23
C GLU A 264 10.89 -15.63 -7.50
N PHE A 265 10.52 -14.35 -7.36
CA PHE A 265 10.03 -13.54 -8.46
C PHE A 265 10.79 -12.22 -8.63
N SER A 266 10.51 -11.53 -9.73
CA SER A 266 10.87 -10.14 -9.94
C SER A 266 9.66 -9.34 -10.44
N ILE A 267 9.38 -8.21 -9.78
CA ILE A 267 8.40 -7.23 -10.24
C ILE A 267 9.12 -6.24 -11.15
N ILE A 268 8.58 -6.02 -12.35
CA ILE A 268 9.09 -5.02 -13.30
C ILE A 268 8.01 -3.95 -13.49
N GLY A 269 8.32 -2.70 -13.21
CA GLY A 269 7.35 -1.62 -13.34
C GLY A 269 7.92 -0.23 -13.04
N THR A 270 7.27 0.85 -13.46
CA THR A 270 5.88 0.90 -13.90
C THR A 270 5.69 1.88 -15.07
N THR A 271 4.48 1.92 -15.60
CA THR A 271 4.04 2.78 -16.69
C THR A 271 3.32 4.05 -16.17
N ASP A 272 3.16 5.05 -17.03
CA ASP A 272 2.41 6.29 -16.78
C ASP A 272 1.56 6.52 -18.04
N VAL A 273 0.29 6.11 -18.00
CA VAL A 273 -0.65 6.19 -19.12
C VAL A 273 -1.91 6.94 -18.67
N GLU A 274 -2.36 7.94 -19.43
CA GLU A 274 -3.64 8.61 -19.14
C GLU A 274 -4.78 7.60 -19.19
N TYR A 275 -5.65 7.60 -18.17
CA TYR A 275 -6.74 6.66 -18.07
C TYR A 275 -8.09 7.38 -18.01
N ASN A 276 -9.02 6.93 -18.84
CA ASN A 276 -10.41 7.35 -18.83
C ASN A 276 -11.28 6.08 -18.69
N GLY A 277 -12.16 6.04 -17.69
CA GLY A 277 -13.02 4.88 -17.41
C GLY A 277 -13.18 4.63 -15.92
N ASP A 278 -13.86 3.55 -15.57
CA ASP A 278 -14.00 3.11 -14.17
C ASP A 278 -12.65 2.59 -13.65
N PRO A 279 -12.08 3.18 -12.59
CA PRO A 279 -10.84 2.70 -11.97
C PRO A 279 -10.85 1.21 -11.58
N LYS A 280 -12.02 0.57 -11.43
CA LYS A 280 -12.13 -0.88 -11.15
C LYS A 280 -11.72 -1.76 -12.31
N ASP A 281 -11.88 -1.28 -13.54
CA ASP A 281 -11.65 -2.06 -14.76
C ASP A 281 -10.22 -1.88 -15.31
N VAL A 282 -9.35 -1.21 -14.54
CA VAL A 282 -7.97 -0.94 -14.95
C VAL A 282 -7.18 -2.23 -15.09
N LYS A 283 -6.54 -2.41 -16.25
CA LYS A 283 -5.69 -3.55 -16.57
C LYS A 283 -4.53 -3.13 -17.44
N ILE A 284 -3.47 -3.94 -17.40
CA ILE A 284 -2.32 -3.76 -18.29
C ILE A 284 -2.74 -3.95 -19.74
N ASP A 285 -2.14 -3.19 -20.65
CA ASP A 285 -2.27 -3.40 -22.10
C ASP A 285 -0.97 -3.91 -22.75
N GLU A 286 -1.06 -4.35 -24.00
CA GLU A 286 0.10 -4.90 -24.71
C GLU A 286 1.25 -3.91 -24.89
N ASN A 287 0.95 -2.61 -25.01
CA ASN A 287 1.98 -1.59 -25.18
C ASN A 287 2.78 -1.44 -23.88
N GLU A 288 2.11 -1.49 -22.74
CA GLU A 288 2.75 -1.48 -21.42
C GLU A 288 3.64 -2.72 -21.20
N VAL A 289 3.18 -3.91 -21.56
CA VAL A 289 4.00 -5.14 -21.48
C VAL A 289 5.25 -5.01 -22.35
N ASN A 290 5.08 -4.59 -23.60
CA ASN A 290 6.20 -4.38 -24.54
C ASN A 290 7.18 -3.32 -24.02
N TYR A 291 6.67 -2.22 -23.45
CA TYR A 291 7.46 -1.17 -22.84
C TYR A 291 8.33 -1.70 -21.71
N LEU A 292 7.74 -2.41 -20.75
CA LEU A 292 8.46 -2.94 -19.59
C LEU A 292 9.50 -3.99 -19.98
N LEU A 293 9.15 -4.90 -20.89
CA LEU A 293 10.09 -5.90 -21.41
C LEU A 293 11.23 -5.25 -22.20
N LYS A 294 10.96 -4.22 -23.01
CA LYS A 294 12.00 -3.50 -23.74
C LYS A 294 13.03 -2.90 -22.79
N VAL A 295 12.59 -2.11 -21.80
CA VAL A 295 13.51 -1.46 -20.86
C VAL A 295 14.33 -2.50 -20.09
N TYR A 296 13.73 -3.61 -19.67
CA TYR A 296 14.46 -4.71 -19.05
C TYR A 296 15.50 -5.32 -20.00
N ASN A 297 15.07 -5.73 -21.20
CA ASN A 297 15.91 -6.42 -22.18
C ASN A 297 17.05 -5.55 -22.71
N ASP A 298 16.88 -4.23 -22.70
CA ASP A 298 17.93 -3.28 -23.03
C ASP A 298 19.08 -3.27 -22.01
N HIS A 299 18.81 -3.63 -20.75
CA HIS A 299 19.79 -3.56 -19.65
C HIS A 299 20.40 -4.91 -19.26
N PHE A 300 19.64 -5.99 -19.30
CA PHE A 300 20.06 -7.30 -18.77
C PHE A 300 20.55 -8.26 -19.85
N LYS A 301 21.43 -9.19 -19.48
CA LYS A 301 21.90 -10.26 -20.37
C LYS A 301 20.84 -11.34 -20.58
N LYS A 302 20.22 -11.80 -19.49
CA LYS A 302 19.07 -12.70 -19.54
C LYS A 302 17.93 -11.93 -20.20
N GLN A 303 17.44 -12.42 -21.31
CA GLN A 303 16.31 -11.81 -22.01
C GLN A 303 15.01 -12.43 -21.50
N LEU A 304 13.97 -11.60 -21.41
CA LEU A 304 12.61 -12.00 -21.09
C LEU A 304 11.68 -11.78 -22.27
N THR A 305 10.67 -12.62 -22.35
CA THR A 305 9.64 -12.62 -23.37
C THR A 305 8.26 -12.49 -22.70
N LYS A 306 7.21 -12.31 -23.49
CA LYS A 306 5.83 -12.29 -22.96
C LYS A 306 5.46 -13.61 -22.27
N GLN A 307 6.03 -14.74 -22.71
CA GLN A 307 5.78 -16.06 -22.14
C GLN A 307 6.36 -16.23 -20.73
N ASP A 308 7.33 -15.39 -20.34
CA ASP A 308 7.92 -15.42 -19.01
C ASP A 308 7.09 -14.67 -17.96
N VAL A 309 6.06 -13.93 -18.38
CA VAL A 309 5.16 -13.20 -17.48
C VAL A 309 4.17 -14.18 -16.85
N VAL A 310 4.27 -14.33 -15.52
CA VAL A 310 3.45 -15.26 -14.74
C VAL A 310 2.29 -14.58 -14.02
N TRP A 311 2.35 -13.26 -13.86
CA TRP A 311 1.28 -12.43 -13.31
C TRP A 311 1.49 -10.97 -13.68
N ASP A 312 0.44 -10.17 -13.64
CA ASP A 312 0.46 -8.73 -13.84
C ASP A 312 -0.56 -8.06 -12.92
N TYR A 313 -0.35 -6.77 -12.66
CA TYR A 313 -1.33 -5.96 -11.95
C TYR A 313 -1.25 -4.51 -12.43
N SER A 314 -2.37 -3.80 -12.31
CA SER A 314 -2.50 -2.40 -12.71
C SER A 314 -3.30 -1.61 -11.69
N GLY A 315 -3.07 -0.31 -11.65
CA GLY A 315 -3.82 0.62 -10.82
C GLY A 315 -3.75 2.04 -11.39
N VAL A 316 -4.72 2.87 -11.05
CA VAL A 316 -4.71 4.29 -11.42
C VAL A 316 -4.27 5.15 -10.24
N ARG A 317 -3.39 6.11 -10.52
CA ARG A 317 -2.91 7.10 -9.56
C ARG A 317 -3.88 8.28 -9.57
N PRO A 318 -4.51 8.63 -8.43
CA PRO A 318 -5.42 9.76 -8.31
C PRO A 318 -4.65 11.06 -8.10
N LEU A 319 -4.04 11.60 -9.15
CA LEU A 319 -3.17 12.77 -9.04
C LEU A 319 -3.99 14.06 -9.05
N CYS A 320 -3.67 15.00 -8.15
CA CYS A 320 -4.24 16.33 -8.17
C CYS A 320 -3.93 16.98 -9.52
N ASP A 321 -4.94 17.51 -10.19
CA ASP A 321 -4.74 18.19 -11.46
C ASP A 321 -4.03 19.52 -11.22
N ASP A 322 -2.76 19.60 -11.64
CA ASP A 322 -1.89 20.77 -11.55
C ASP A 322 -1.69 21.44 -12.92
N GLU A 323 -2.51 21.09 -13.91
CA GLU A 323 -2.46 21.58 -15.29
C GLU A 323 -1.17 21.20 -16.06
N SER A 324 -0.38 20.23 -15.57
CA SER A 324 0.82 19.76 -16.29
C SER A 324 0.48 18.98 -17.58
N ASP A 325 1.13 19.30 -18.69
CA ASP A 325 0.91 18.62 -19.98
C ASP A 325 1.30 17.13 -19.98
N SER A 326 2.35 16.75 -19.22
CA SER A 326 2.89 15.38 -19.24
C SER A 326 2.52 14.58 -17.98
N PRO A 327 1.95 13.34 -18.11
CA PRO A 327 1.63 12.47 -16.98
C PRO A 327 2.80 12.24 -16.01
N GLN A 328 4.04 12.19 -16.49
CA GLN A 328 5.22 11.95 -15.64
C GLN A 328 5.67 13.17 -14.84
N ALA A 329 5.24 14.37 -15.23
CA ALA A 329 5.61 15.65 -14.60
C ALA A 329 4.61 16.12 -13.53
N ILE A 330 3.35 15.66 -13.58
CA ILE A 330 2.31 15.97 -12.58
C ILE A 330 2.86 15.76 -11.16
N THR A 331 2.59 16.67 -10.24
CA THR A 331 3.05 16.52 -8.87
C THR A 331 2.54 15.22 -8.24
N ARG A 332 3.41 14.55 -7.48
CA ARG A 332 3.07 13.35 -6.70
C ARG A 332 2.83 13.68 -5.23
N ASP A 333 2.82 14.97 -4.90
CA ASP A 333 2.47 15.48 -3.60
C ASP A 333 0.96 15.32 -3.33
N TYR A 334 0.54 15.63 -2.12
CA TYR A 334 -0.87 15.58 -1.73
C TYR A 334 -1.43 16.96 -1.41
N THR A 335 -2.72 17.12 -1.67
CA THR A 335 -3.49 18.30 -1.31
C THR A 335 -4.65 17.90 -0.41
N LEU A 336 -4.82 18.62 0.70
CA LEU A 336 -5.90 18.44 1.64
C LEU A 336 -6.79 19.69 1.65
N ASP A 337 -8.02 19.51 1.20
CA ASP A 337 -9.06 20.55 1.27
C ASP A 337 -9.96 20.32 2.49
N ILE A 338 -10.38 21.39 3.15
CA ILE A 338 -11.35 21.33 4.25
C ILE A 338 -12.35 22.47 4.13
N HIS A 339 -13.63 22.14 4.22
CA HIS A 339 -14.74 23.09 4.18
C HIS A 339 -15.79 22.73 5.24
N ASP A 340 -16.31 23.72 5.94
CA ASP A 340 -17.40 23.56 6.92
C ASP A 340 -18.65 24.37 6.52
N GLU A 341 -19.74 24.18 7.23
CA GLU A 341 -20.93 25.03 7.12
C GLU A 341 -21.20 25.64 8.49
N GLU A 342 -21.11 26.97 8.57
CA GLU A 342 -21.27 27.73 9.81
C GLU A 342 -20.37 27.23 10.97
N GLY A 343 -19.12 26.82 10.66
CA GLY A 343 -18.18 26.31 11.65
C GLY A 343 -18.49 24.88 12.15
N LYS A 344 -19.39 24.15 11.49
CA LYS A 344 -19.80 22.78 11.83
C LYS A 344 -19.73 21.85 10.62
N ALA A 345 -19.86 20.55 10.88
CA ALA A 345 -19.89 19.51 9.84
C ALA A 345 -18.74 19.65 8.82
N PRO A 346 -17.46 19.67 9.25
CA PRO A 346 -16.34 19.75 8.31
C PRO A 346 -16.34 18.56 7.34
N LEU A 347 -16.06 18.85 6.07
CA LEU A 347 -15.69 17.89 5.04
C LEU A 347 -14.20 18.07 4.77
N LEU A 348 -13.40 17.04 5.01
CA LEU A 348 -12.01 16.99 4.57
C LEU A 348 -11.88 16.07 3.36
N SER A 349 -11.19 16.50 2.31
CA SER A 349 -11.01 15.73 1.07
C SER A 349 -9.55 15.56 0.72
N VAL A 350 -9.20 14.36 0.25
CA VAL A 350 -7.81 13.96 -0.05
C VAL A 350 -7.59 13.84 -1.56
N PHE A 351 -6.66 14.62 -2.09
CA PHE A 351 -6.21 14.55 -3.48
C PHE A 351 -4.74 14.13 -3.52
N GLY A 352 -4.41 13.09 -4.30
CA GLY A 352 -3.05 12.52 -4.30
C GLY A 352 -2.73 11.73 -3.03
N GLY A 353 -1.46 11.78 -2.62
CA GLY A 353 -0.94 11.04 -1.46
C GLY A 353 -0.31 9.71 -1.83
N LYS A 354 1.00 9.61 -1.60
CA LYS A 354 1.76 8.38 -1.82
C LYS A 354 1.60 7.45 -0.62
N LEU A 355 1.76 6.15 -0.85
CA LEU A 355 1.95 5.17 0.21
C LEU A 355 3.05 5.62 1.19
N THR A 356 4.17 6.20 0.71
CA THR A 356 5.26 6.69 1.57
C THR A 356 4.84 7.78 2.56
N THR A 357 3.96 8.70 2.16
CA THR A 357 3.65 9.90 2.95
C THR A 357 2.33 9.79 3.71
N TYR A 358 1.66 8.63 3.65
CA TYR A 358 0.30 8.45 4.18
C TYR A 358 0.17 8.85 5.66
N ARG A 359 1.16 8.52 6.51
CA ARG A 359 1.11 8.81 7.95
C ARG A 359 1.22 10.32 8.21
N LYS A 360 2.06 11.02 7.45
CA LYS A 360 2.18 12.49 7.51
C LYS A 360 0.94 13.18 6.98
N LEU A 361 0.38 12.66 5.89
CA LEU A 361 -0.90 13.10 5.35
C LEU A 361 -2.02 12.95 6.40
N ALA A 362 -2.11 11.79 7.05
CA ALA A 362 -3.07 11.55 8.13
C ALA A 362 -2.88 12.50 9.32
N GLU A 363 -1.64 12.69 9.77
CA GLU A 363 -1.30 13.62 10.85
C GLU A 363 -1.74 15.05 10.55
N ALA A 364 -1.53 15.51 9.32
CA ALA A 364 -1.95 16.81 8.82
C ALA A 364 -3.49 16.91 8.65
N ALA A 365 -4.13 15.87 8.15
CA ALA A 365 -5.58 15.83 7.96
C ALA A 365 -6.33 15.90 9.29
N VAL A 366 -5.98 15.06 10.26
CA VAL A 366 -6.58 15.10 11.60
C VAL A 366 -6.16 16.38 12.33
N GLY A 367 -4.98 16.93 12.04
CA GLY A 367 -4.57 18.26 12.52
C GLY A 367 -5.49 19.39 12.05
N LYS A 368 -5.90 19.40 10.77
CA LYS A 368 -6.88 20.36 10.24
C LYS A 368 -8.27 20.18 10.88
N LEU A 369 -8.64 18.95 11.21
CA LEU A 369 -9.91 18.63 11.87
C LEU A 369 -9.91 18.93 13.38
N ALA A 370 -8.75 19.12 14.01
CA ALA A 370 -8.65 19.24 15.47
C ALA A 370 -9.47 20.41 16.06
N ALA A 371 -9.63 21.52 15.32
CA ALA A 371 -10.41 22.66 15.77
C ALA A 371 -11.91 22.33 16.00
N TYR A 372 -12.44 21.30 15.34
CA TYR A 372 -13.82 20.84 15.48
C TYR A 372 -13.99 19.82 16.62
N TYR A 373 -12.89 19.35 17.21
CA TYR A 373 -12.88 18.34 18.28
C TYR A 373 -11.96 18.75 19.44
N PRO A 374 -12.39 19.69 20.31
CA PRO A 374 -11.57 20.19 21.41
C PRO A 374 -11.08 19.13 22.40
N HIS A 375 -11.74 17.96 22.44
CA HIS A 375 -11.36 16.84 23.30
C HIS A 375 -10.30 15.91 22.68
N ALA A 376 -9.98 16.07 21.39
CA ALA A 376 -9.01 15.24 20.70
C ALA A 376 -7.58 15.49 21.22
N SER A 377 -6.82 14.42 21.46
CA SER A 377 -5.42 14.56 21.87
C SER A 377 -4.51 14.98 20.71
N GLY A 378 -3.26 15.30 21.02
CA GLY A 378 -2.25 15.65 20.00
C GLY A 378 -1.80 14.46 19.12
N PRO A 379 -0.93 14.72 18.12
CA PRO A 379 -0.35 13.70 17.26
C PRO A 379 0.40 12.61 18.04
N TRP A 380 0.25 11.36 17.62
CA TRP A 380 0.83 10.20 18.34
C TRP A 380 1.50 9.17 17.42
N THR A 381 1.08 9.08 16.15
CA THR A 381 1.40 7.96 15.25
C THR A 381 2.90 7.80 14.94
N LYS A 382 3.70 8.87 15.01
CA LYS A 382 5.15 8.82 14.75
C LYS A 382 5.91 7.88 15.71
N ASN A 383 5.43 7.76 16.94
CA ASN A 383 6.02 6.89 17.97
C ASN A 383 5.14 5.65 18.24
N GLY A 384 4.08 5.47 17.46
CA GLY A 384 3.24 4.29 17.54
C GLY A 384 3.90 3.06 16.93
N GLN A 385 3.23 1.93 17.08
CA GLN A 385 3.57 0.66 16.45
C GLN A 385 2.27 0.06 15.93
N LEU A 386 2.26 -0.32 14.66
CA LEU A 386 1.09 -0.97 14.06
C LEU A 386 0.94 -2.40 14.59
N PRO A 387 -0.28 -2.96 14.58
CA PRO A 387 -0.51 -4.36 14.91
C PRO A 387 0.43 -5.30 14.14
N GLY A 388 0.88 -6.39 14.78
CA GLY A 388 1.93 -7.27 14.24
C GLY A 388 3.36 -6.70 14.27
N GLY A 389 3.53 -5.39 14.51
CA GLY A 389 4.83 -4.71 14.49
C GLY A 389 5.76 -5.04 15.65
N ASP A 390 5.25 -5.57 16.76
CA ASP A 390 6.01 -5.86 17.99
C ASP A 390 6.78 -7.18 17.90
N ILE A 391 7.84 -7.19 17.10
CA ILE A 391 8.68 -8.37 16.84
C ILE A 391 9.89 -8.47 17.79
N GLU A 392 9.72 -8.05 19.05
CA GLU A 392 10.68 -8.26 20.15
C GLU A 392 12.10 -7.71 19.84
N GLY A 393 12.17 -6.60 19.11
CA GLY A 393 13.42 -5.96 18.70
C GLY A 393 14.24 -6.72 17.64
N CYS A 394 13.70 -7.83 17.11
CA CYS A 394 14.30 -8.56 15.99
C CYS A 394 13.99 -7.90 14.65
N ASP A 395 14.69 -8.31 13.59
CA ASP A 395 14.16 -8.19 12.24
C ASP A 395 13.19 -9.34 11.94
N ARG A 396 12.47 -9.26 10.81
CA ARG A 396 11.45 -10.24 10.42
C ARG A 396 11.99 -11.69 10.32
N ASP A 397 13.24 -11.88 9.93
CA ASP A 397 13.85 -13.21 9.79
C ASP A 397 14.34 -13.74 11.17
N GLY A 398 14.78 -12.84 12.04
CA GLY A 398 15.02 -13.10 13.46
C GLY A 398 13.75 -13.50 14.19
N TYR A 399 12.63 -12.84 13.91
CA TYR A 399 11.35 -13.18 14.51
C TYR A 399 10.85 -14.56 14.09
N ALA A 400 11.13 -14.99 12.86
CA ALA A 400 10.85 -16.37 12.43
C ALA A 400 11.59 -17.41 13.30
N ARG A 401 12.82 -17.11 13.73
CA ARG A 401 13.58 -17.96 14.66
C ARG A 401 12.95 -17.96 16.05
N VAL A 402 12.49 -16.81 16.55
CA VAL A 402 11.75 -16.70 17.82
C VAL A 402 10.48 -17.55 17.77
N LEU A 403 9.71 -17.48 16.68
CA LEU A 403 8.52 -18.32 16.51
C LEU A 403 8.86 -19.81 16.60
N ARG A 404 9.95 -20.28 15.97
CA ARG A 404 10.35 -21.70 16.05
C ARG A 404 10.91 -22.11 17.41
N GLN A 405 11.44 -21.17 18.20
CA GLN A 405 11.85 -21.46 19.58
C GLN A 405 10.62 -21.72 20.47
N HIS A 406 9.55 -20.96 20.27
CA HIS A 406 8.29 -21.13 21.00
C HIS A 406 7.45 -22.30 20.47
N TYR A 407 7.38 -22.45 19.15
CA TYR A 407 6.61 -23.48 18.44
C TYR A 407 7.59 -24.41 17.71
N GLN A 408 8.24 -25.31 18.45
CA GLN A 408 9.31 -26.18 17.91
C GLN A 408 8.87 -27.09 16.77
N TRP A 409 7.57 -27.36 16.68
CA TRP A 409 6.93 -28.14 15.62
C TRP A 409 6.72 -27.35 14.32
N LEU A 410 6.88 -26.02 14.34
CA LEU A 410 6.59 -25.15 13.20
C LEU A 410 7.67 -25.26 12.11
N PRO A 411 7.31 -25.64 10.87
CA PRO A 411 8.25 -25.69 9.76
C PRO A 411 8.88 -24.33 9.46
N GLU A 412 10.13 -24.33 9.00
CA GLU A 412 10.90 -23.10 8.75
C GLU A 412 10.25 -22.16 7.75
N GLY A 413 9.80 -22.69 6.61
CA GLY A 413 9.13 -21.89 5.58
C GLY A 413 7.83 -21.25 6.10
N LEU A 414 7.08 -21.95 6.95
CA LEU A 414 5.85 -21.43 7.55
C LEU A 414 6.13 -20.34 8.59
N ALA A 415 7.14 -20.56 9.45
CA ALA A 415 7.58 -19.56 10.43
C ALA A 415 8.06 -18.26 9.74
N LEU A 416 8.81 -18.39 8.65
CA LEU A 416 9.30 -17.25 7.87
C LEU A 416 8.13 -16.48 7.24
N ARG A 417 7.16 -17.19 6.66
CA ARG A 417 5.98 -16.57 6.07
C ARG A 417 5.14 -15.84 7.11
N TYR A 418 4.84 -16.48 8.23
CA TYR A 418 4.07 -15.87 9.31
C TYR A 418 4.79 -14.65 9.91
N ALA A 419 6.10 -14.74 10.13
CA ALA A 419 6.88 -13.59 10.59
C ALA A 419 6.87 -12.42 9.60
N ARG A 420 6.91 -12.69 8.30
CA ARG A 420 6.93 -11.66 7.23
C ARG A 420 5.54 -11.13 6.85
N THR A 421 4.47 -11.81 7.22
CA THR A 421 3.08 -11.42 6.90
C THR A 421 2.35 -10.86 8.12
N TYR A 422 2.42 -11.54 9.26
CA TYR A 422 1.63 -11.23 10.46
C TYR A 422 2.47 -10.68 11.60
N GLY A 423 3.80 -10.84 11.54
CA GLY A 423 4.69 -10.45 12.63
C GLY A 423 4.20 -11.03 13.95
N SER A 424 4.04 -10.21 14.98
CA SER A 424 3.61 -10.68 16.30
C SER A 424 2.18 -11.21 16.37
N ASN A 425 1.31 -10.89 15.41
CA ASN A 425 -0.02 -11.49 15.33
C ASN A 425 0.02 -12.98 14.93
N SER A 426 1.18 -13.50 14.50
CA SER A 426 1.38 -14.95 14.31
C SER A 426 1.05 -15.75 15.58
N LYS A 427 1.24 -15.16 16.77
CA LYS A 427 0.88 -15.78 18.05
C LYS A 427 -0.63 -16.01 18.19
N LEU A 428 -1.47 -15.18 17.55
CA LEU A 428 -2.92 -15.34 17.53
C LEU A 428 -3.33 -16.51 16.64
N ILE A 429 -2.67 -16.66 15.49
CA ILE A 429 -2.90 -17.78 14.54
C ILE A 429 -2.51 -19.12 15.18
N LEU A 430 -1.38 -19.14 15.89
CA LEU A 430 -0.81 -20.35 16.50
C LEU A 430 -1.40 -20.66 17.89
N ALA A 431 -2.30 -19.82 18.41
CA ALA A 431 -2.81 -19.95 19.76
C ALA A 431 -3.50 -21.31 19.98
N GLY A 432 -3.00 -22.09 20.95
CA GLY A 432 -3.53 -23.41 21.29
C GLY A 432 -3.05 -24.56 20.40
N ALA A 433 -2.34 -24.30 19.31
CA ALA A 433 -1.76 -25.35 18.45
C ALA A 433 -0.46 -25.91 19.04
N ASN A 434 -0.34 -27.24 19.10
CA ASN A 434 0.83 -27.96 19.60
C ASN A 434 1.52 -28.82 18.54
N SER A 435 0.94 -28.87 17.35
CA SER A 435 1.43 -29.62 16.20
C SER A 435 0.91 -29.00 14.91
N LEU A 436 1.49 -29.40 13.78
CA LEU A 436 1.04 -28.95 12.46
C LEU A 436 -0.41 -29.38 12.17
N ALA A 437 -0.83 -30.53 12.69
CA ALA A 437 -2.20 -31.04 12.53
C ALA A 437 -3.24 -30.15 13.24
N ASP A 438 -2.86 -29.46 14.31
CA ASP A 438 -3.76 -28.57 15.05
C ASP A 438 -4.08 -27.28 14.27
N LEU A 439 -3.36 -26.99 13.19
CA LEU A 439 -3.67 -25.86 12.30
C LEU A 439 -4.88 -26.12 11.39
N GLY A 440 -5.45 -27.33 11.43
CA GLY A 440 -6.63 -27.73 10.67
C GLY A 440 -6.30 -28.17 9.25
N GLU A 441 -7.27 -28.01 8.35
CA GLU A 441 -7.11 -28.38 6.94
C GLU A 441 -5.90 -27.68 6.29
N ALA A 442 -5.11 -28.43 5.52
CA ALA A 442 -4.06 -27.89 4.67
C ALA A 442 -4.60 -27.68 3.25
N PHE A 443 -4.64 -26.43 2.80
CA PHE A 443 -5.21 -26.06 1.50
C PHE A 443 -4.21 -26.10 0.34
N GLY A 444 -2.91 -26.26 0.62
CA GLY A 444 -1.83 -26.11 -0.36
C GLY A 444 -0.99 -24.86 -0.12
N ALA A 445 0.20 -24.77 -0.73
CA ALA A 445 1.14 -23.65 -0.57
C ALA A 445 1.41 -23.23 0.90
N ASN A 446 1.40 -24.20 1.84
CA ASN A 446 1.49 -23.99 3.29
C ASN A 446 0.35 -23.14 3.90
N VAL A 447 -0.81 -23.02 3.25
CA VAL A 447 -2.01 -22.40 3.80
C VAL A 447 -2.75 -23.41 4.66
N TYR A 448 -3.07 -23.01 5.89
CA TYR A 448 -3.82 -23.81 6.84
C TYR A 448 -5.11 -23.12 7.27
N GLU A 449 -6.07 -23.89 7.75
CA GLU A 449 -7.37 -23.39 8.22
C GLU A 449 -7.25 -22.34 9.32
N ALA A 450 -6.33 -22.51 10.27
CA ALA A 450 -6.08 -21.54 11.33
C ALA A 450 -5.71 -20.15 10.78
N GLU A 451 -4.98 -20.10 9.67
CA GLU A 451 -4.65 -18.84 8.99
C GLU A 451 -5.90 -18.22 8.36
N LEU A 452 -6.69 -18.99 7.61
CA LEU A 452 -7.92 -18.48 6.98
C LEU A 452 -8.92 -17.98 8.03
N ARG A 453 -9.05 -18.70 9.15
CA ARG A 453 -9.88 -18.28 10.28
C ARG A 453 -9.43 -16.95 10.86
N TYR A 454 -8.14 -16.80 11.14
CA TYR A 454 -7.59 -15.52 11.59
C TYR A 454 -7.86 -14.40 10.57
N LEU A 455 -7.68 -14.67 9.28
CA LEU A 455 -7.91 -13.68 8.23
C LEU A 455 -9.38 -13.23 8.16
N VAL A 456 -10.33 -14.14 8.34
CA VAL A 456 -11.77 -13.82 8.40
C VAL A 456 -12.09 -13.02 9.66
N GLU A 457 -11.64 -13.49 10.83
CA GLU A 457 -12.00 -12.92 12.12
C GLU A 457 -11.31 -11.58 12.41
N ASN A 458 -10.08 -11.38 11.94
CA ASN A 458 -9.23 -10.26 12.34
C ASN A 458 -8.77 -9.37 11.17
N GLU A 459 -8.98 -9.81 9.93
CA GLU A 459 -8.53 -9.08 8.75
C GLU A 459 -9.62 -8.89 7.68
N TRP A 460 -10.91 -9.00 8.03
CA TRP A 460 -12.04 -8.72 7.13
C TRP A 460 -12.03 -9.50 5.80
N VAL A 461 -11.45 -10.70 5.77
CA VAL A 461 -11.53 -11.56 4.59
C VAL A 461 -12.95 -12.10 4.44
N VAL A 462 -13.50 -11.93 3.24
CA VAL A 462 -14.82 -12.44 2.86
C VAL A 462 -14.73 -13.28 1.58
N GLU A 463 -13.92 -12.84 0.62
CA GLU A 463 -13.74 -13.46 -0.70
C GLU A 463 -12.32 -14.01 -0.87
N LEU A 464 -12.15 -14.95 -1.80
CA LEU A 464 -10.87 -15.59 -2.11
C LEU A 464 -9.76 -14.56 -2.36
N ASP A 465 -10.03 -13.56 -3.19
CA ASP A 465 -9.04 -12.56 -3.59
C ASP A 465 -8.59 -11.66 -2.42
N ASP A 466 -9.45 -11.48 -1.40
CA ASP A 466 -9.05 -10.79 -0.18
C ASP A 466 -7.88 -11.54 0.44
N ALA A 467 -8.01 -12.86 0.60
CA ALA A 467 -7.02 -13.72 1.23
C ALA A 467 -5.75 -13.87 0.36
N ILE A 468 -5.89 -14.22 -0.92
CA ILE A 468 -4.76 -14.72 -1.71
C ILE A 468 -3.99 -13.64 -2.47
N TRP A 469 -4.59 -12.46 -2.67
CA TRP A 469 -3.96 -11.35 -3.42
C TRP A 469 -3.74 -10.09 -2.57
N ARG A 470 -4.55 -9.87 -1.53
CA ARG A 470 -4.40 -8.70 -0.65
C ARG A 470 -3.77 -9.07 0.68
N ARG A 471 -4.40 -9.97 1.47
CA ARG A 471 -3.87 -10.47 2.76
C ARG A 471 -2.51 -11.13 2.59
N THR A 472 -2.44 -11.96 1.58
CA THR A 472 -1.23 -12.68 1.20
C THR A 472 -0.99 -12.49 -0.29
N LYS A 473 -0.04 -13.24 -0.83
CA LYS A 473 0.21 -13.35 -2.28
C LYS A 473 0.23 -14.82 -2.70
N LEU A 474 -0.47 -15.66 -1.92
CA LEU A 474 -0.49 -17.10 -2.09
C LEU A 474 -1.16 -17.52 -3.40
N GLY A 475 -1.92 -16.63 -4.05
CA GLY A 475 -2.44 -16.84 -5.39
C GLY A 475 -1.37 -17.11 -6.46
N MET A 476 -0.11 -16.74 -6.19
CA MET A 476 1.06 -17.03 -7.04
C MET A 476 1.44 -18.52 -7.05
N TRP A 477 1.11 -19.28 -5.99
CA TRP A 477 1.50 -20.69 -5.85
C TRP A 477 0.31 -21.64 -5.83
N LEU A 478 -0.86 -21.17 -5.36
CA LEU A 478 -2.06 -22.00 -5.30
C LEU A 478 -2.54 -22.38 -6.70
N ASN A 479 -2.80 -23.66 -6.91
CA ASN A 479 -3.46 -24.14 -8.12
C ASN A 479 -4.98 -23.91 -8.07
N ASP A 480 -5.68 -24.16 -9.18
CA ASP A 480 -7.10 -23.86 -9.30
C ASP A 480 -7.98 -24.69 -8.36
N SER A 481 -7.61 -25.95 -8.09
CA SER A 481 -8.33 -26.80 -7.14
C SER A 481 -8.18 -26.31 -5.70
N GLU A 482 -6.98 -25.86 -5.33
CA GLU A 482 -6.69 -25.30 -4.01
C GLU A 482 -7.42 -23.96 -3.82
N LYS A 483 -7.40 -23.09 -4.84
CA LYS A 483 -8.17 -21.83 -4.88
C LYS A 483 -9.67 -22.09 -4.71
N GLN A 484 -10.22 -23.06 -5.43
CA GLN A 484 -11.63 -23.43 -5.33
C GLN A 484 -11.97 -23.94 -3.94
N ARG A 485 -11.10 -24.74 -3.32
CA ARG A 485 -11.33 -25.25 -1.96
C ARG A 485 -11.32 -24.13 -0.91
N ILE A 486 -10.38 -23.19 -1.01
CA ILE A 486 -10.36 -22.00 -0.13
C ILE A 486 -11.62 -21.16 -0.32
N ALA A 487 -12.05 -20.92 -1.57
CA ALA A 487 -13.27 -20.17 -1.85
C ALA A 487 -14.52 -20.84 -1.25
N GLN A 488 -14.60 -22.16 -1.32
CA GLN A 488 -15.68 -22.93 -0.68
C GLN A 488 -15.63 -22.77 0.84
N TRP A 489 -14.46 -22.93 1.45
CA TRP A 489 -14.29 -22.78 2.89
C TRP A 489 -14.71 -21.37 3.36
N LEU A 490 -14.30 -20.32 2.64
CA LEU A 490 -14.74 -18.94 2.91
C LEU A 490 -16.25 -18.78 2.77
N ALA A 491 -16.86 -19.36 1.74
CA ALA A 491 -18.31 -19.31 1.55
C ALA A 491 -19.09 -20.03 2.65
N GLU A 492 -18.48 -20.99 3.35
CA GLU A 492 -19.08 -21.69 4.50
C GLU A 492 -18.94 -20.88 5.80
N HIS A 493 -17.81 -20.18 5.99
CA HIS A 493 -17.43 -19.54 7.25
C HIS A 493 -17.70 -18.02 7.31
N THR A 494 -18.00 -17.39 6.18
CA THR A 494 -18.28 -15.95 6.12
C THR A 494 -19.75 -15.61 5.94
N LYS A 495 -20.66 -16.61 5.85
CA LYS A 495 -22.09 -16.39 5.60
C LYS A 495 -22.66 -15.36 6.59
N VAL A 496 -23.25 -14.30 6.04
CA VAL A 496 -24.17 -13.48 6.82
C VAL A 496 -25.40 -14.36 7.05
N ALA A 497 -25.79 -14.56 8.31
CA ALA A 497 -27.04 -15.24 8.60
C ALA A 497 -28.17 -14.44 7.93
N VAL A 498 -28.74 -14.97 6.86
CA VAL A 498 -29.96 -14.44 6.27
C VAL A 498 -31.04 -14.67 7.32
N THR A 499 -31.40 -13.62 8.05
CA THR A 499 -32.61 -13.63 8.86
C THR A 499 -33.78 -13.66 7.87
N ALA A 500 -34.45 -14.81 7.82
CA ALA A 500 -35.63 -15.04 7.00
C ALA A 500 -36.84 -14.24 7.49
#